data_AF-A0A1I1BIQ5-F1
#
_entry.id   AF-A0A1I1BIQ5-F1
#
_cell.length_a   1.000
_cell.length_b   1.000
_cell.length_c   1.000
_cell.angle_alpha   90.00
_cell.angle_beta   90.00
_cell.angle_gamma   90.00
#
_symmetry.space_group_name_H-M   'P 1'
#
loop_
_entity.id
_entity.type
_entity.pdbx_description
1 polymer ?
#
loop_
_entity_poly.entity_id
_entity_poly.type
_entity_poly.pdbx_seq_one_letter_code
_entity_poly.pdbx_strand_id
1 'polypeptide(L)'
;MMEIPLSLPYMANQDDFQTTNLSMEVDGQFLRVVKQRYQNDTLQVVYIKDQQKQKLNEQVSDWIRSITDNAHNNNQNHKLLFAKFFPKDFIANEISNFEIWSSKLDSTNINTSQTDYRDIFLSLKTPPPQFG
;
A
#
# COMPACT_ATOMS: atom_id res chain seq x y z
N MET A 1 -21.08 12.32 -13.19
CA MET A 1 -20.13 13.33 -12.69
C MET A 1 -20.55 13.67 -11.28
N MET A 2 -19.60 13.89 -10.38
CA MET A 2 -19.87 14.19 -8.96
C MET A 2 -18.99 15.36 -8.53
N GLU A 3 -19.51 16.15 -7.60
CA GLU A 3 -18.87 17.33 -7.05
C GLU A 3 -18.60 17.09 -5.57
N ILE A 4 -17.36 17.30 -5.14
CA ILE A 4 -16.93 17.10 -3.77
C ILE A 4 -16.42 18.46 -3.28
N PRO A 5 -17.08 19.07 -2.28
CA PRO A 5 -16.60 20.34 -1.72
C PRO A 5 -15.25 20.09 -1.05
N LEU A 6 -14.24 20.82 -1.49
CA LEU A 6 -12.86 20.66 -1.06
C LEU A 6 -12.19 22.02 -1.17
N SER A 7 -11.89 22.66 -0.05
CA SER A 7 -11.14 23.91 -0.05
C SER A 7 -9.68 23.62 0.29
N LEU A 8 -8.78 23.92 -0.65
CA LEU A 8 -7.35 23.74 -0.50
C LEU A 8 -6.61 25.06 -0.74
N PRO A 9 -5.76 25.52 0.19
CA PRO A 9 -5.17 26.87 0.14
C PRO A 9 -4.23 27.11 -1.06
N TYR A 10 -3.75 26.05 -1.70
CA TYR A 10 -2.78 26.14 -2.81
C TYR A 10 -3.26 25.48 -4.10
N MET A 11 -4.51 25.03 -4.15
CA MET A 11 -5.02 24.39 -5.35
C MET A 11 -5.68 25.45 -6.22
N ALA A 12 -5.03 25.80 -7.33
CA ALA A 12 -5.57 26.74 -8.29
C ALA A 12 -6.73 26.12 -9.07
N ASN A 13 -7.65 26.96 -9.55
CA ASN A 13 -8.69 26.54 -10.46
C ASN A 13 -8.07 25.95 -11.75
N GLN A 14 -8.68 24.89 -12.24
CA GLN A 14 -8.29 24.16 -13.44
C GLN A 14 -9.42 24.29 -14.46
N ASP A 15 -9.12 24.86 -15.63
CA ASP A 15 -10.10 25.00 -16.70
C ASP A 15 -10.48 23.62 -17.28
N ASP A 16 -9.46 22.81 -17.56
CA ASP A 16 -9.60 21.52 -18.21
C ASP A 16 -9.52 20.33 -17.24
N PHE A 17 -10.31 19.30 -17.58
CA PHE A 17 -10.26 18.00 -16.92
C PHE A 17 -8.94 17.29 -17.15
N GLN A 18 -8.27 16.94 -16.06
CA GLN A 18 -7.07 16.12 -16.06
C GLN A 18 -7.45 14.65 -15.98
N THR A 19 -6.89 13.83 -16.87
CA THR A 19 -7.07 12.37 -16.83
C THR A 19 -6.42 11.83 -15.57
N THR A 20 -7.16 11.00 -14.84
CA THR A 20 -6.69 10.35 -13.61
C THR A 20 -7.15 8.90 -13.58
N ASN A 21 -6.63 8.17 -12.62
CA ASN A 21 -6.95 6.77 -12.41
C ASN A 21 -7.10 6.49 -10.92
N LEU A 22 -8.11 7.12 -10.32
CA LEU A 22 -8.33 7.10 -8.89
C LEU A 22 -9.49 6.15 -8.57
N SER A 23 -9.29 5.24 -7.63
CA SER A 23 -10.38 4.39 -7.15
C SER A 23 -11.03 5.03 -5.95
N MET A 24 -12.35 5.06 -5.93
CA MET A 24 -13.14 5.61 -4.84
C MET A 24 -14.32 4.69 -4.51
N GLU A 25 -14.78 4.76 -3.27
CA GLU A 25 -15.98 4.05 -2.81
C GLU A 25 -16.97 5.08 -2.31
N VAL A 26 -18.20 5.04 -2.83
CA VAL A 26 -19.29 5.94 -2.44
C VAL A 26 -20.53 5.10 -2.27
N ASP A 27 -21.16 5.18 -1.09
CA ASP A 27 -22.36 4.41 -0.74
C ASP A 27 -22.21 2.90 -1.00
N GLY A 28 -21.02 2.34 -0.73
CA GLY A 28 -20.70 0.93 -0.97
C GLY A 28 -20.53 0.54 -2.44
N GLN A 29 -20.57 1.50 -3.38
CA GLN A 29 -20.28 1.27 -4.79
C GLN A 29 -18.83 1.62 -5.11
N PHE A 30 -18.13 0.66 -5.74
CA PHE A 30 -16.80 0.90 -6.27
C PHE A 30 -16.88 1.71 -7.56
N LEU A 31 -16.28 2.89 -7.53
CA LEU A 31 -16.19 3.80 -8.66
C LEU A 31 -14.72 4.03 -9.02
N ARG A 32 -14.50 4.35 -10.29
CA ARG A 32 -13.20 4.71 -10.82
C ARG A 32 -13.27 6.07 -11.49
N VAL A 33 -12.55 7.02 -10.93
CA VAL A 33 -12.40 8.36 -11.46
C VAL A 33 -11.43 8.31 -12.63
N VAL A 34 -11.93 8.71 -13.79
CA VAL A 34 -11.17 8.77 -15.05
C VAL A 34 -10.71 10.19 -15.36
N LYS A 35 -11.42 11.19 -14.86
CA LYS A 35 -11.04 12.60 -15.01
C LYS A 35 -11.40 13.40 -13.78
N GLN A 36 -10.60 14.41 -13.46
CA GLN A 36 -10.87 15.34 -12.38
C GLN A 36 -10.46 16.77 -12.76
N ARG A 37 -11.13 17.76 -12.17
CA ARG A 37 -10.66 19.14 -12.13
C ARG A 37 -11.05 19.79 -10.82
N TYR A 38 -10.26 20.75 -10.38
CA TYR A 38 -10.58 21.58 -9.22
C TYR A 38 -11.05 22.95 -9.67
N GLN A 39 -12.22 23.38 -9.21
CA GLN A 39 -12.75 24.70 -9.55
C GLN A 39 -13.64 25.21 -8.43
N ASN A 40 -13.43 26.45 -7.99
CA ASN A 40 -14.27 27.14 -7.00
C ASN A 40 -14.46 26.32 -5.71
N ASP A 41 -13.36 25.95 -5.06
CA ASP A 41 -13.36 25.14 -3.82
C ASP A 41 -14.12 23.81 -3.94
N THR A 42 -14.19 23.27 -5.16
CA THR A 42 -14.91 22.04 -5.46
C THR A 42 -14.08 21.16 -6.39
N LEU A 43 -13.92 19.90 -5.98
CA LEU A 43 -13.34 18.87 -6.81
C LEU A 43 -14.45 18.23 -7.65
N GLN A 44 -14.35 18.41 -8.96
CA GLN A 44 -15.26 17.86 -9.95
C GLN A 44 -14.68 16.59 -10.56
N VAL A 45 -15.37 15.46 -10.41
CA VAL A 45 -14.88 14.15 -10.85
C VAL A 45 -15.82 13.47 -11.86
N VAL A 46 -15.23 12.94 -12.93
CA VAL A 46 -15.89 12.05 -13.88
C VAL A 46 -15.49 10.63 -13.54
N TYR A 47 -16.49 9.79 -13.29
CA TYR A 47 -16.28 8.43 -12.82
C TYR A 47 -17.09 7.43 -13.64
N ILE A 48 -16.63 6.18 -13.59
CA ILE A 48 -17.31 4.99 -14.11
C ILE A 48 -17.47 3.98 -12.96
N LYS A 49 -18.43 3.05 -13.09
CA LYS A 49 -18.57 1.95 -12.12
C LYS A 49 -17.46 0.92 -12.33
N ASP A 50 -16.77 0.53 -11.27
CA ASP A 50 -15.69 -0.46 -11.32
C ASP A 50 -16.22 -1.86 -10.94
N GLN A 51 -16.80 -2.55 -11.93
CA GLN A 51 -17.32 -3.90 -11.74
C GLN A 51 -16.22 -4.93 -11.45
N GLN A 52 -14.99 -4.69 -11.89
CA GLN A 52 -13.88 -5.63 -11.65
C GLN A 52 -13.46 -5.58 -10.20
N LYS A 53 -13.33 -4.37 -9.65
CA LYS A 53 -13.03 -4.18 -8.23
C LYS A 53 -14.13 -4.73 -7.34
N GLN A 54 -15.40 -4.54 -7.72
CA GLN A 54 -16.52 -5.15 -7.01
C GLN A 54 -16.43 -6.68 -6.98
N LYS A 55 -16.26 -7.33 -8.15
CA LYS A 55 -16.10 -8.78 -8.24
C LYS A 55 -14.92 -9.31 -7.44
N LEU A 56 -13.79 -8.60 -7.48
CA LEU A 56 -12.62 -8.97 -6.69
C LEU A 56 -12.92 -8.91 -5.19
N ASN A 57 -13.60 -7.86 -4.72
CA ASN A 57 -13.96 -7.73 -3.31
C ASN A 57 -14.94 -8.82 -2.85
N GLU A 58 -15.91 -9.17 -3.69
CA GLU A 58 -16.83 -10.29 -3.47
C GLU A 58 -16.06 -11.61 -3.37
N GLN A 59 -15.16 -11.90 -4.32
CA GLN A 59 -14.34 -13.11 -4.33
C GLN A 59 -13.42 -13.23 -3.11
N VAL A 60 -12.79 -12.13 -2.68
CA VAL A 60 -11.96 -12.11 -1.47
C VAL A 60 -12.81 -12.37 -0.22
N SER A 61 -13.98 -11.74 -0.15
CA SER A 61 -14.91 -11.94 0.97
C SER A 61 -15.40 -13.39 1.05
N ASP A 62 -15.75 -13.99 -0.09
CA ASP A 62 -16.16 -15.39 -0.18
C ASP A 62 -15.03 -16.36 0.17
N TRP A 63 -13.80 -16.04 -0.25
CA TRP A 63 -12.62 -16.81 0.13
C TRP A 63 -12.39 -16.77 1.65
N ILE A 64 -12.46 -15.60 2.29
CA ILE A 64 -12.32 -15.47 3.75
C ILE A 64 -13.45 -16.21 4.48
N ARG A 65 -14.69 -16.12 4.01
CA ARG A 65 -15.83 -16.89 4.54
C ARG A 65 -15.60 -18.39 4.43
N SER A 66 -15.11 -18.84 3.28
CA SER A 66 -14.79 -20.26 3.07
C SER A 66 -13.72 -20.76 4.05
N ILE A 67 -12.81 -19.91 4.52
CA ILE A 67 -11.81 -20.30 5.52
C ILE A 67 -12.41 -20.33 6.93
N THR A 68 -13.23 -19.33 7.27
CA THR A 68 -13.77 -19.13 8.62
C THR A 68 -14.96 -20.04 8.93
N ASP A 69 -15.89 -20.22 8.00
CA ASP A 69 -17.03 -21.15 8.14
C ASP A 69 -16.56 -22.61 8.18
N ASN A 70 -15.56 -22.94 7.35
CA ASN A 70 -14.89 -24.24 7.42
C ASN A 70 -14.04 -24.40 8.66
N ALA A 71 -13.81 -23.38 9.49
CA ALA A 71 -13.12 -23.52 10.77
C ALA A 71 -14.07 -23.78 11.96
N HIS A 72 -15.37 -23.54 11.77
CA HIS A 72 -16.37 -23.70 12.84
C HIS A 72 -17.09 -25.05 12.81
N ASN A 73 -17.08 -25.76 11.66
CA ASN A 73 -17.99 -26.88 11.41
C ASN A 73 -17.34 -28.28 11.36
N ASN A 74 -16.04 -28.47 11.61
CA ASN A 74 -15.47 -29.83 11.61
C ASN A 74 -14.23 -30.01 12.51
N ASN A 75 -14.46 -30.50 13.73
CA ASN A 75 -13.49 -30.62 14.83
C ASN A 75 -12.24 -31.51 14.59
N GLN A 76 -11.91 -31.93 13.36
CA GLN A 76 -10.77 -32.85 13.10
C GLN A 76 -9.95 -32.58 11.81
N ASN A 77 -10.47 -31.85 10.81
CA ASN A 77 -9.78 -31.70 9.50
C ASN A 77 -9.14 -30.31 9.25
N HIS A 78 -9.30 -29.36 10.17
CA HIS A 78 -8.93 -27.96 9.92
C HIS A 78 -7.42 -27.72 9.90
N LYS A 79 -6.62 -28.51 10.64
CA LYS A 79 -5.15 -28.40 10.62
C LYS A 79 -4.53 -28.71 9.25
N LEU A 80 -5.19 -29.52 8.42
CA LEU A 80 -4.64 -29.99 7.14
C LEU A 80 -4.79 -28.98 6.00
N LEU A 81 -5.80 -28.10 6.05
CA LEU A 81 -6.04 -27.12 4.99
C LEU A 81 -5.09 -25.92 5.11
N PHE A 82 -4.87 -25.39 6.32
CA PHE A 82 -3.89 -24.34 6.54
C PHE A 82 -2.46 -24.81 6.20
N ALA A 83 -2.11 -26.05 6.53
CA ALA A 83 -0.82 -26.67 6.18
C ALA A 83 -0.52 -26.74 4.67
N LYS A 84 -1.56 -26.67 3.81
CA LYS A 84 -1.42 -26.69 2.35
C LYS A 84 -1.12 -25.31 1.74
N PHE A 85 -1.45 -24.23 2.46
CA PHE A 85 -1.20 -22.85 2.02
C PHE A 85 0.09 -22.26 2.59
N PHE A 86 0.73 -22.92 3.56
CA PHE A 86 2.10 -22.58 3.90
C PHE A 86 3.00 -23.03 2.74
N PRO A 87 3.78 -22.12 2.12
CA PRO A 87 4.71 -22.48 1.07
C PRO A 87 5.92 -23.18 1.69
N LYS A 88 5.71 -24.40 2.20
CA LYS A 88 6.73 -25.19 2.90
C LYS A 88 8.02 -25.28 2.09
N ASP A 89 7.90 -25.37 0.77
CA ASP A 89 9.01 -25.46 -0.18
C ASP A 89 9.79 -24.13 -0.31
N PHE A 90 9.18 -22.99 -0.01
CA PHE A 90 9.85 -21.67 -0.05
C PHE A 90 10.45 -21.29 1.30
N ILE A 91 9.84 -21.69 2.42
CA ILE A 91 10.40 -21.39 3.74
C ILE A 91 11.54 -22.37 4.11
N ALA A 92 11.55 -23.58 3.56
CA ALA A 92 12.57 -24.59 3.85
C ALA A 92 14.00 -24.15 3.49
N ASN A 93 14.17 -23.27 2.51
CA ASN A 93 15.48 -22.74 2.12
C ASN A 93 15.91 -21.48 2.89
N GLU A 94 14.98 -20.85 3.63
CA GLU A 94 15.21 -19.58 4.35
C GLU A 94 15.28 -19.77 5.89
N ILE A 95 14.67 -20.83 6.44
CA ILE A 95 14.71 -21.12 7.90
C ILE A 95 16.12 -21.51 8.39
N SER A 96 17.00 -21.97 7.51
CA SER A 96 18.36 -22.38 7.90
C SER A 96 19.20 -21.23 8.48
N ASN A 97 18.80 -19.96 8.28
CA ASN A 97 19.50 -18.77 8.77
C ASN A 97 18.77 -18.04 9.91
N PHE A 98 17.68 -18.58 10.45
CA PHE A 98 17.01 -17.98 11.60
C PHE A 98 17.65 -18.47 12.91
N GLU A 99 18.87 -18.00 13.20
CA GLU A 99 19.43 -18.12 14.55
C GLU A 99 18.63 -17.22 15.50
N ILE A 100 17.76 -17.85 16.29
CA ILE A 100 17.10 -17.22 17.44
C ILE A 100 18.21 -16.71 18.34
N TRP A 101 18.28 -15.39 18.54
CA TRP A 101 19.22 -14.71 19.42
C TRP A 101 19.17 -15.33 20.84
N SER A 102 19.99 -16.34 21.08
CA SER A 102 20.40 -16.74 22.43
C SER A 102 21.74 -16.06 22.69
N SER A 103 21.71 -15.01 23.49
CA SER A 103 22.90 -14.24 23.83
C SER A 103 23.93 -15.12 24.54
N LYS A 104 25.04 -15.39 23.87
CA LYS A 104 26.34 -15.51 24.55
C LYS A 104 27.32 -14.63 23.79
N LEU A 105 27.80 -13.61 24.50
CA LEU A 105 28.89 -12.76 24.06
C LEU A 105 30.12 -13.64 23.86
N ASP A 106 30.55 -13.81 22.62
CA ASP A 106 31.93 -14.19 22.33
C ASP A 106 32.56 -13.11 21.45
N SER A 107 33.48 -12.37 22.07
CA SER A 107 34.24 -11.29 21.48
C SER A 107 35.29 -11.87 20.53
N THR A 108 34.99 -11.97 19.25
CA THR A 108 36.03 -12.20 18.24
C THR A 108 35.84 -11.29 17.05
N ASN A 109 36.88 -10.48 16.83
CA ASN A 109 37.09 -9.51 15.75
C ASN A 109 36.44 -9.93 14.42
N ILE A 110 35.28 -9.35 14.15
CA ILE A 110 34.71 -9.30 12.81
C ILE A 110 35.13 -7.96 12.23
N ASN A 111 36.01 -8.01 11.23
CA ASN A 111 36.24 -6.90 10.31
C ASN A 111 34.96 -6.70 9.52
N THR A 112 34.02 -5.98 10.12
CA THR A 112 32.83 -5.46 9.46
C THR A 112 33.30 -4.46 8.41
N SER A 113 33.09 -4.77 7.14
CA SER A 113 33.07 -3.75 6.09
C SER A 113 31.89 -2.82 6.37
N GLN A 114 32.12 -1.87 7.26
CA GLN A 114 31.17 -0.84 7.63
C GLN A 114 30.94 0.00 6.38
N THR A 115 29.74 -0.09 5.80
CA THR A 115 29.34 0.88 4.79
C THR A 115 29.11 2.19 5.51
N ASP A 116 30.15 3.02 5.57
CA ASP A 116 30.07 4.36 6.15
C ASP A 116 29.02 5.17 5.38
N TYR A 117 27.92 5.48 6.05
CA TYR A 117 27.01 6.53 5.61
C TYR A 117 27.81 7.84 5.61
N ARG A 118 28.01 8.43 4.41
CA ARG A 118 28.68 9.71 4.24
C ARG A 118 27.66 10.77 3.86
N ASP A 119 27.50 11.77 4.71
CA ASP A 119 26.72 12.96 4.37
C ASP A 119 27.39 13.69 3.20
N ILE A 120 26.71 13.71 2.06
CA ILE A 120 27.13 14.49 0.89
C ILE A 120 26.70 15.93 1.14
N PHE A 121 27.62 16.76 1.65
CA PHE A 121 27.42 18.20 1.71
C PHE A 121 27.57 18.81 0.31
N LEU A 122 26.44 19.13 -0.32
CA LEU A 122 26.38 19.92 -1.54
C LEU A 122 26.76 21.37 -1.19
N SER A 123 27.95 21.82 -1.60
CA SER A 123 28.33 23.23 -1.46
C SER A 123 27.54 24.08 -2.46
N LEU A 124 26.44 24.66 -1.97
CA LEU A 124 25.68 25.65 -2.72
C LEU A 124 26.57 26.89 -2.90
N LYS A 125 27.09 27.08 -4.12
CA LYS A 125 27.99 28.19 -4.48
C LYS A 125 27.28 29.52 -4.67
N THR A 126 25.95 29.52 -4.68
CA THR A 126 25.15 30.70 -4.95
C THR A 126 24.93 31.49 -3.66
N PRO A 127 25.18 32.81 -3.66
CA PRO A 127 24.86 33.64 -2.51
C PRO A 127 23.35 33.56 -2.23
N PRO A 128 22.94 33.72 -0.96
CA PRO A 128 21.53 33.77 -0.59
C PRO A 128 20.82 34.84 -1.44
N PRO A 129 19.57 34.59 -1.87
CA PRO A 129 18.80 35.59 -2.61
C PRO A 129 18.69 36.86 -1.76
N GLN A 130 19.18 37.97 -2.31
CA GLN A 130 19.01 39.27 -1.68
C GLN A 130 17.64 39.80 -2.08
N PHE A 131 16.83 40.17 -1.09
CA PHE A 131 15.60 40.90 -1.32
C PHE A 131 15.97 42.29 -1.84
N GLY A 132 15.64 42.55 -3.11
CA GLY A 132 15.63 43.88 -3.73
C GLY A 132 14.20 44.39 -3.84
#